data_AF-A0A0A0B318-F1
#
_entry.id   AF-A0A0A0B318-F1
#
_cell.length_a   1.000
_cell.length_b   1.000
_cell.length_c   1.000
_cell.angle_alpha   90.00
_cell.angle_beta   90.00
_cell.angle_gamma   90.00
#
_symmetry.space_group_name_H-M   'P 1'
#
loop_
_entity.id
_entity.type
_entity.pdbx_description
1 polymer ?
#
loop_
_entity_poly.entity_id
_entity_poly.type
_entity_poly.pdbx_seq_one_letter_code
_entity_poly.pdbx_strand_id
1 'polypeptide(L)' 'MAPRFLTLADVTEVLNISAAQAYALVRSGELPAIQIGGRLQWRVESSELERYIERMYAQTRARIETEHDVDEGAQR' A
#
# COMPACT_ATOMS: atom_id res chain seq x y z
N MET A 1 -17.87 -1.34 -13.79
CA MET A 1 -17.78 -0.32 -12.72
C MET A 1 -17.16 -1.02 -11.51
N ALA A 2 -15.99 -0.56 -11.04
CA ALA A 2 -15.31 -1.21 -9.91
C ALA A 2 -16.03 -0.90 -8.59
N PRO A 3 -16.04 -1.82 -7.61
CA PRO A 3 -16.63 -1.56 -6.31
C PRO A 3 -15.87 -0.43 -5.60
N ARG A 4 -16.59 0.43 -4.88
CA ARG A 4 -15.99 1.52 -4.08
C ARG A 4 -15.18 0.98 -2.90
N PHE A 5 -15.65 -0.11 -2.29
CA PHE A 5 -15.02 -0.72 -1.13
C PHE A 5 -14.54 -2.13 -1.47
N LEU A 6 -13.27 -2.38 -1.19
CA LEU A 6 -12.55 -3.61 -1.40
C LEU A 6 -12.47 -4.41 -0.10
N THR A 7 -12.59 -5.73 -0.21
CA THR A 7 -12.25 -6.66 0.86
C THR A 7 -10.73 -6.82 0.94
N LEU A 8 -10.22 -7.41 2.05
CA LEU A 8 -8.80 -7.77 2.11
C LEU A 8 -8.42 -8.79 1.03
N ALA A 9 -9.35 -9.64 0.56
CA ALA A 9 -9.09 -10.56 -0.54
C ALA A 9 -8.85 -9.80 -1.85
N ASP A 10 -9.68 -8.81 -2.15
CA ASP A 10 -9.47 -7.96 -3.34
C ASP A 10 -8.12 -7.22 -3.24
N VAL A 11 -7.75 -6.72 -2.07
CA VAL A 11 -6.43 -6.07 -1.86
C VAL A 11 -5.28 -7.05 -2.08
N THR A 12 -5.40 -8.30 -1.63
CA THR A 12 -4.36 -9.31 -1.87
C THR A 12 -4.18 -9.62 -3.35
N GLU A 13 -5.28 -9.66 -4.11
CA GLU A 13 -5.23 -9.88 -5.56
C GLU A 13 -4.60 -8.68 -6.28
N VAL A 14 -5.00 -7.46 -5.94
CA VAL A 14 -4.50 -6.23 -6.59
C VAL A 14 -3.01 -6.02 -6.32
N LEU A 15 -2.58 -6.16 -5.07
CA LEU A 15 -1.17 -5.95 -4.69
C LEU A 15 -0.30 -7.20 -4.88
N ASN A 16 -0.91 -8.35 -5.19
CA ASN A 16 -0.26 -9.65 -5.27
C ASN A 16 0.57 -9.98 -4.00
N ILE A 17 -0.08 -9.89 -2.84
CA ILE A 17 0.52 -10.14 -1.51
C ILE A 17 -0.28 -11.16 -0.72
N SER A 18 0.31 -11.72 0.34
CA SER A 18 -0.41 -12.62 1.24
C SER A 18 -1.49 -11.89 2.06
N ALA A 19 -2.50 -12.64 2.52
CA ALA A 19 -3.53 -12.11 3.42
C ALA A 19 -2.95 -11.55 4.74
N ALA A 20 -1.85 -12.14 5.24
CA ALA A 20 -1.15 -11.64 6.40
C ALA A 20 -0.53 -10.26 6.16
N GLN A 21 0.05 -10.02 4.98
CA GLN A 21 0.60 -8.71 4.60
C GLN A 21 -0.51 -7.68 4.42
N ALA A 22 -1.61 -8.02 3.72
CA ALA A 22 -2.75 -7.11 3.57
C ALA A 22 -3.35 -6.73 4.93
N TYR A 23 -3.49 -7.70 5.84
CA TYR A 23 -3.94 -7.43 7.21
C TYR A 23 -2.96 -6.56 7.99
N ALA A 24 -1.65 -6.78 7.85
CA ALA A 24 -0.62 -5.99 8.51
C ALA A 24 -0.67 -4.51 8.08
N LEU A 25 -0.85 -4.23 6.79
CA LEU A 25 -1.00 -2.86 6.26
C LEU A 25 -2.20 -2.13 6.87
N VAL A 26 -3.33 -2.81 6.98
CA VAL A 26 -4.53 -2.25 7.61
C VAL A 26 -4.33 -2.09 9.11
N ARG A 27 -3.68 -3.05 9.76
CA ARG A 27 -3.46 -3.02 11.22
C ARG A 27 -2.44 -1.96 11.64
N SER A 28 -1.42 -1.70 10.82
CA SER A 28 -0.46 -0.62 11.03
C SER A 28 -1.04 0.75 10.69
N GLY A 29 -2.10 0.80 9.89
CA GLY A 29 -2.72 2.03 9.41
C GLY A 29 -2.06 2.60 8.15
N GLU A 30 -1.05 1.93 7.59
CA GLU A 30 -0.44 2.32 6.31
C GLU A 30 -1.42 2.27 5.14
N LEU A 31 -2.36 1.33 5.20
CA LEU A 31 -3.51 1.25 4.30
C LEU A 31 -4.80 1.59 5.07
N PRO A 32 -5.37 2.80 4.87
CA PRO A 32 -6.60 3.19 5.53
C PRO A 32 -7.77 2.25 5.19
N ALA A 33 -8.44 1.76 6.24
CA ALA A 33 -9.59 0.88 6.13
C ALA A 33 -10.60 1.16 7.24
N ILE A 34 -11.86 0.85 6.98
CA ILE A 34 -12.94 0.87 7.97
C ILE A 34 -13.32 -0.56 8.34
N GLN A 35 -13.69 -0.78 9.60
CA GLN A 35 -14.27 -2.04 10.05
C GLN A 35 -15.79 -1.92 10.03
N ILE A 36 -16.47 -2.79 9.28
CA ILE A 36 -17.93 -2.77 9.14
C ILE A 36 -18.51 -4.05 9.72
N GLY A 37 -19.41 -3.94 10.70
CA GLY A 37 -20.09 -5.10 11.28
C GLY A 37 -19.24 -5.86 12.32
N GLY A 38 -19.33 -7.18 12.29
CA GLY A 38 -18.68 -8.07 13.26
C GLY A 38 -17.14 -8.09 13.18
N ARG A 39 -16.51 -8.88 14.04
CA ARG A 39 -15.04 -8.95 14.14
C ARG A 39 -14.40 -9.27 12.78
N LEU A 40 -13.34 -8.51 12.45
CA LEU A 40 -12.42 -8.71 11.31
C LEU A 40 -12.95 -8.42 9.91
N GLN A 41 -14.13 -7.81 9.76
CA GLN A 41 -14.62 -7.36 8.46
C GLN A 41 -14.06 -5.98 8.10
N TRP A 42 -12.88 -5.97 7.47
CA TRP A 42 -12.25 -4.75 6.96
C TRP A 42 -12.70 -4.41 5.54
N ARG A 43 -12.84 -3.11 5.26
CA ARG A 43 -13.11 -2.56 3.95
C ARG A 43 -12.16 -1.42 3.65
N VAL A 44 -11.46 -1.53 2.53
CA VAL A 44 -10.55 -0.51 2.02
C VAL A 44 -11.27 0.24 0.92
N GLU A 45 -11.28 1.56 0.96
CA GLU A 45 -11.80 2.33 -0.17
C GLU A 45 -10.83 2.23 -1.36
N SER A 46 -11.33 2.01 -2.57
CA SER A 46 -10.48 1.82 -3.76
C SER A 46 -9.54 3.01 -3.98
N SER A 47 -9.99 4.24 -3.74
CA SER A 47 -9.13 5.43 -3.83
C SER A 47 -8.02 5.48 -2.76
N GLU A 48 -8.22 4.88 -1.59
CA GLU A 48 -7.19 4.80 -0.56
C GLU A 48 -6.12 3.75 -0.91
N LEU A 49 -6.51 2.65 -1.57
CA LEU A 49 -5.56 1.70 -2.13
C LEU A 49 -4.70 2.33 -3.23
N GLU A 50 -5.30 3.06 -4.17
CA GLU A 50 -4.57 3.79 -5.21
C GLU A 50 -3.61 4.82 -4.59
N ARG A 51 -4.08 5.61 -3.63
CA ARG A 51 -3.21 6.56 -2.90
C ARG A 51 -2.05 5.87 -2.18
N TYR A 52 -2.28 4.67 -1.62
CA TYR A 52 -1.20 3.89 -1.02
C TYR A 52 -0.15 3.50 -2.08
N ILE A 53 -0.59 2.99 -3.23
CA ILE A 53 0.29 2.61 -4.35
C ILE A 53 1.11 3.81 -4.83
N GLU A 54 0.48 4.97 -5.01
CA GLU A 54 1.16 6.21 -5.38
C GLU A 54 2.24 6.61 -4.36
N ARG A 55 1.94 6.54 -3.05
CA ARG A 55 2.92 6.81 -1.99
C ARG A 55 4.10 5.84 -2.06
N MET A 56 3.86 4.55 -2.31
CA MET A 56 4.92 3.54 -2.41
C MET A 56 5.84 3.77 -3.62
N TYR A 57 5.27 4.17 -4.77
CA TYR A 57 6.07 4.58 -5.92
C TYR A 57 6.91 5.83 -5.63
N ALA A 58 6.34 6.85 -4.97
CA ALA A 58 7.06 8.06 -4.61
C ALA A 58 8.24 7.77 -3.65
N GLN A 59 8.01 6.94 -2.62
CA GLN A 59 9.07 6.50 -1.71
C GLN A 59 10.18 5.73 -2.42
N THR A 60 9.81 4.83 -3.34
CA THR A 60 10.78 4.05 -4.11
C THR A 60 11.63 4.96 -4.99
N ARG A 61 11.02 5.95 -5.65
CA ARG A 61 11.72 6.93 -6.48
C ARG A 61 12.71 7.75 -5.67
N ALA A 62 12.28 8.28 -4.52
CA ALA A 62 13.14 9.08 -3.64
C ALA A 62 14.35 8.28 -3.14
N ARG A 63 14.16 6.99 -2.83
CA ARG A 63 15.27 6.10 -2.43
C ARG A 63 16.29 5.91 -3.56
N ILE A 64 15.83 5.62 -4.78
CA ILE A 64 16.72 5.41 -5.94
C ILE A 64 17.51 6.69 -6.27
N GLU A 65 16.87 7.85 -6.22
CA GLU A 65 17.53 9.15 -6.45
C GLU A 65 18.61 9.42 -5.40
N THR A 66 18.29 9.18 -4.12
CA THR A 66 19.27 9.32 -3.02
C THR A 66 20.45 8.36 -3.20
N GLU A 67 20.21 7.11 -3.61
CA GLU A 67 21.28 6.13 -3.87
C GLU A 67 22.19 6.57 -5.03
N HIS A 68 21.61 7.10 -6.12
CA HIS A 68 22.37 7.63 -7.26
C HIS A 68 23.26 8.81 -6.88
N ASP A 69 22.78 9.76 -6.09
CA ASP A 69 23.55 10.93 -5.67
C ASP A 69 24.78 10.56 -4.82
N VAL A 70 24.64 9.53 -3.98
CA VAL A 70 25.74 9.00 -3.14
C VAL A 70 26.81 8.35 -4.00
N ASP A 71 26.42 7.54 -4.99
CA ASP A 71 27.34 6.86 -5.89
C ASP A 71 28.10 7.85 -6.79
N GLU A 72 27.44 8.86 -7.34
CA GLU A 72 28.09 9.90 -8.15
C GLU A 72 29.05 10.78 -7.33
N GLY A 73 28.74 11.02 -6.05
CA GLY A 73 29.61 11.75 -5.12
C GLY A 73 30.85 10.97 -4.72
N ALA A 74 30.78 9.63 -4.66
CA ALA A 74 31.92 8.77 -4.36
C ALA A 74 32.87 8.58 -5.56
N GLN A 75 32.40 8.86 -6.78
CA GLN A 75 33.17 8.72 -8.01
C GLN A 75 33.95 9.99 -8.43
N ARG A 76 33.76 11.12 -7.74
CA ARG A 76 34.47 12.40 -7.98
C ARG A 76 35.57 12.65 -6.96
#